data_AF-A0A9E5LCL0-F1
#
_entry.id   AF-A0A9E5LCL0-F1
#
_cell.length_a   1.000
_cell.length_b   1.000
_cell.length_c   1.000
_cell.angle_alpha   90.00
_cell.angle_beta   90.00
_cell.angle_gamma   90.00
#
_symmetry.space_group_name_H-M   'P 1'
#
loop_
_entity.id
_entity.type
_entity.pdbx_description
1 polymer ?
#
loop_
_entity_poly.entity_id
_entity_poly.type
_entity_poly.pdbx_seq_one_letter_code
_entity_poly.pdbx_strand_id
1 'polypeptide(L)'
;MAEIAVPILLKLIQNPYSLPSDLCAIRGFGQFEIIESTRLRGTMAPGRTGLGLQPSLFQSAHGRVILAHMSDEMCEKHIQAFLNRARKVDISWYNSGRLDAELEITRAGGYGIREELYCEPPFDESPPIGAIADPIITRDGIHGSLSLLWLEEHLSADTVIRSGLLERLKESACDISTKLSEGNIPAPD
;
A
#
# COMPACT_ATOMS: atom_id res chain seq x y z
N MET A 1 14.15 -5.10 -4.80
CA MET A 1 12.98 -4.21 -4.99
C MET A 1 13.23 -2.80 -4.45
N ALA A 2 13.58 -2.62 -3.16
CA ALA A 2 13.80 -1.29 -2.58
C ALA A 2 14.77 -0.41 -3.41
N GLU A 3 15.98 -0.89 -3.69
CA GLU A 3 17.00 -0.15 -4.47
C GLU A 3 16.51 0.30 -5.86
N ILE A 4 15.68 -0.51 -6.52
CA ILE A 4 15.07 -0.20 -7.82
C ILE A 4 14.05 0.94 -7.70
N ALA A 5 13.31 0.95 -6.59
CA ALA A 5 12.19 1.85 -6.39
C ALA A 5 12.61 3.22 -5.82
N VAL A 6 13.71 3.30 -5.06
CA VAL A 6 14.16 4.54 -4.41
C VAL A 6 14.17 5.75 -5.37
N PRO A 7 14.79 5.69 -6.57
CA PRO A 7 14.79 6.83 -7.50
C PRO A 7 13.38 7.23 -7.96
N ILE A 8 12.47 6.26 -8.07
CA ILE A 8 11.09 6.47 -8.50
C ILE A 8 10.31 7.15 -7.38
N LEU A 9 10.46 6.70 -6.12
CA LEU A 9 9.84 7.32 -4.95
C LEU A 9 10.33 8.78 -4.76
N LEU A 10 11.63 9.03 -4.95
CA LEU A 10 12.21 10.39 -4.88
C LEU A 10 11.70 11.32 -5.99
N LYS A 11 11.31 10.78 -7.14
CA LYS A 11 10.63 11.54 -8.19
C LYS A 11 9.15 11.73 -7.86
N LEU A 12 8.51 10.74 -7.26
CA LEU A 12 7.08 10.77 -6.92
C LEU A 12 6.76 11.81 -5.85
N ILE A 13 7.62 12.00 -4.84
CA ILE A 13 7.43 13.04 -3.81
C ILE A 13 7.47 14.47 -4.37
N GLN A 14 8.02 14.70 -5.57
CA GLN A 14 7.98 15.99 -6.27
C GLN A 14 6.60 16.26 -6.91
N ASN A 15 5.52 15.83 -6.27
CA ASN A 15 4.16 16.09 -6.70
C ASN A 15 3.67 17.45 -6.16
N PRO A 16 2.60 18.05 -6.73
CA PRO A 16 2.15 19.39 -6.34
C PRO A 16 1.83 19.60 -4.86
N TYR A 17 1.56 18.52 -4.12
CA TYR A 17 1.24 18.57 -2.69
C TYR A 17 2.36 17.97 -1.81
N SER A 18 3.49 17.60 -2.41
CA SER A 18 4.62 16.95 -1.73
C SER A 18 4.21 15.72 -0.90
N LEU A 19 3.22 14.95 -1.38
CA LEU A 19 2.71 13.78 -0.67
C LEU A 19 3.81 12.71 -0.54
N PRO A 20 4.01 12.13 0.66
CA PRO A 20 4.88 11.00 0.84
C PRO A 20 4.30 9.73 0.20
N SER A 21 5.17 8.75 0.01
CA SER A 21 4.89 7.47 -0.62
C SER A 21 5.55 6.33 0.14
N ASP A 22 4.85 5.21 0.25
CA ASP A 22 5.40 3.98 0.83
C ASP A 22 5.45 2.86 -0.23
N LEU A 23 6.55 2.12 -0.24
CA LEU A 23 6.69 0.88 -0.99
C LEU A 23 6.45 -0.30 -0.05
N CYS A 24 5.40 -1.07 -0.33
CA CYS A 24 5.09 -2.28 0.40
C CYS A 24 5.47 -3.52 -0.42
N ALA A 25 6.11 -4.49 0.21
CA ALA A 25 6.45 -5.78 -0.38
C ALA A 25 5.82 -6.94 0.40
N ILE A 26 5.58 -8.03 -0.31
CA ILE A 26 5.14 -9.29 0.29
C ILE A 26 6.38 -10.04 0.78
N ARG A 27 6.48 -10.25 2.09
CA ARG A 27 7.61 -10.93 2.75
C ARG A 27 7.34 -12.39 3.08
N GLY A 28 6.06 -12.77 3.08
CA GLY A 28 5.55 -14.11 3.30
C GLY A 28 4.03 -14.10 3.48
N PHE A 29 3.45 -15.26 3.77
CA PHE A 29 2.00 -15.39 3.98
C PHE A 29 1.51 -14.46 5.10
N GLY A 30 0.52 -13.63 4.77
CA GLY A 30 -0.04 -12.63 5.67
C GLY A 30 0.92 -11.53 6.12
N GLN A 31 2.12 -11.42 5.51
CA GLN A 31 3.19 -10.48 5.88
C GLN A 31 3.47 -9.49 4.76
N PHE A 32 2.74 -8.37 4.79
CA PHE A 32 3.01 -7.22 3.94
C PHE A 32 3.78 -6.20 4.77
N GLU A 33 4.88 -5.69 4.24
CA GLU A 33 5.82 -4.83 4.98
C GLU A 33 6.23 -3.65 4.12
N ILE A 34 6.29 -2.46 4.73
CA ILE A 34 6.84 -1.27 4.10
C ILE A 34 8.37 -1.39 4.10
N ILE A 35 8.93 -1.56 2.90
CA ILE A 35 10.38 -1.77 2.69
C ILE A 35 11.10 -0.51 2.18
N GLU A 36 10.35 0.50 1.72
CA GLU A 36 10.87 1.84 1.44
C GLU A 36 9.80 2.89 1.76
N SER A 37 10.19 4.07 2.25
CA SER A 37 9.24 5.11 2.64
C SER A 37 9.85 6.50 2.51
N THR A 38 9.11 7.43 1.89
CA THR A 38 9.47 8.85 1.88
C THR A 38 8.80 9.66 3.00
N ARG A 39 8.10 8.97 3.93
CA ARG A 39 7.50 9.62 5.11
C ARG A 39 8.57 10.17 6.04
N LEU A 40 8.40 11.43 6.43
CA LEU A 40 9.20 12.09 7.47
C LEU A 40 8.29 12.40 8.67
N ARG A 41 8.62 11.88 9.85
CA ARG A 41 7.91 12.25 11.09
C ARG A 41 8.46 13.56 11.66
N GLY A 42 8.18 14.66 10.94
CA GLY A 42 8.57 16.01 11.32
C GLY A 42 10.08 16.28 11.24
N THR A 43 10.46 17.55 11.37
CA THR A 43 11.86 18.01 11.20
C THR A 43 12.80 17.51 12.29
N MET A 44 12.28 17.11 13.46
CA MET A 44 13.08 16.73 14.63
C MET A 44 13.30 15.21 14.79
N ALA A 45 12.70 14.37 13.96
CA ALA A 45 12.91 12.91 13.99
C ALA A 45 13.07 12.31 12.58
N PRO A 46 14.06 12.76 11.78
CA PRO A 46 14.26 12.31 10.40
C PRO A 46 14.54 10.81 10.27
N GLY A 47 15.01 10.14 11.33
CA GLY A 47 15.26 8.69 11.33
C GLY A 47 14.04 7.79 11.59
N ARG A 48 12.84 8.36 11.79
CA ARG A 48 11.61 7.57 12.00
C ARG A 48 10.77 7.61 10.72
N THR A 49 11.11 6.73 9.79
CA THR A 49 10.37 6.46 8.54
C THR A 49 9.35 5.35 8.74
N GLY A 50 8.40 5.20 7.81
CA GLY A 50 7.42 4.10 7.85
C GLY A 50 8.02 2.70 7.61
N LEU A 51 9.35 2.57 7.52
CA LEU A 51 10.06 1.33 7.27
C LEU A 51 9.77 0.27 8.34
N GLY A 52 9.56 -0.97 7.88
CA GLY A 52 9.29 -2.12 8.75
C GLY A 52 7.86 -2.18 9.29
N LEU A 53 7.02 -1.18 9.00
CA LEU A 53 5.60 -1.25 9.35
C LEU A 53 4.93 -2.37 8.55
N GLN A 54 4.07 -3.12 9.24
CA GLN A 54 3.26 -4.16 8.63
C GLN A 54 1.80 -3.71 8.64
N PRO A 55 1.34 -3.03 7.57
CA PRO A 55 -0.02 -2.53 7.52
C PRO A 55 -1.04 -3.68 7.52
N SER A 56 -2.25 -3.38 7.96
CA SER A 56 -3.38 -4.31 7.92
C SER A 56 -3.61 -4.82 6.51
N LEU A 57 -3.85 -6.12 6.35
CA LEU A 57 -4.27 -6.69 5.07
C LEU A 57 -5.66 -6.21 4.61
N PHE A 58 -6.57 -5.93 5.54
CA PHE A 58 -7.97 -5.62 5.20
C PHE A 58 -8.27 -4.12 5.11
N GLN A 59 -7.68 -3.34 6.00
CA GLN A 59 -7.98 -1.92 6.18
C GLN A 59 -6.98 -0.99 5.49
N SER A 60 -5.78 -1.46 5.13
CA SER A 60 -4.81 -0.60 4.43
C SER A 60 -5.03 -0.61 2.92
N ALA A 61 -4.66 0.50 2.26
CA ALA A 61 -4.65 0.60 0.81
C ALA A 61 -3.75 -0.50 0.19
N HIS A 62 -2.58 -0.73 0.78
CA HIS A 62 -1.64 -1.78 0.36
C HIS A 62 -2.25 -3.18 0.42
N GLY A 63 -2.86 -3.53 1.55
CA GLY A 63 -3.46 -4.84 1.77
C GLY A 63 -4.57 -5.12 0.78
N ARG A 64 -5.49 -4.17 0.60
CA ARG A 64 -6.60 -4.27 -0.35
C ARG A 64 -6.13 -4.46 -1.78
N VAL A 65 -5.21 -3.60 -2.25
CA VAL A 65 -4.76 -3.67 -3.65
C VAL A 65 -3.96 -4.94 -3.93
N ILE A 66 -3.18 -5.42 -2.95
CA ILE A 66 -2.42 -6.66 -3.09
C ILE A 66 -3.37 -7.86 -3.16
N LEU A 67 -4.27 -8.01 -2.19
CA LEU A 67 -5.22 -9.14 -2.14
C LEU A 67 -6.15 -9.15 -3.35
N ALA A 68 -6.59 -7.98 -3.82
CA ALA A 68 -7.44 -7.85 -4.99
C ALA A 68 -6.80 -8.43 -6.27
N HIS A 69 -5.47 -8.43 -6.38
CA HIS A 69 -4.73 -8.91 -7.56
C HIS A 69 -4.07 -10.27 -7.36
N MET A 70 -4.30 -10.93 -6.23
CA MET A 70 -3.92 -12.33 -6.01
C MET A 70 -4.97 -13.28 -6.58
N SER A 71 -4.56 -14.52 -6.86
CA SER A 71 -5.52 -15.61 -7.07
C SER A 71 -6.28 -15.93 -5.77
N ASP A 72 -7.49 -16.47 -5.88
CA ASP A 72 -8.31 -16.80 -4.70
C ASP A 72 -7.59 -17.75 -3.74
N GLU A 73 -6.86 -18.74 -4.26
CA GLU A 73 -6.07 -19.68 -3.45
C GLU A 73 -4.98 -18.96 -2.64
N MET A 74 -4.27 -18.02 -3.27
CA MET A 74 -3.20 -17.27 -2.61
C MET A 74 -3.76 -16.25 -1.62
N CYS A 75 -4.83 -15.56 -2.01
CA CYS A 75 -5.57 -14.64 -1.15
C CYS A 75 -5.96 -15.33 0.16
N GLU A 76 -6.56 -16.52 0.08
CA GLU A 76 -6.97 -17.30 1.26
C GLU A 76 -5.78 -17.68 2.16
N LYS A 77 -4.65 -18.13 1.59
CA LYS A 77 -3.43 -18.41 2.37
C LYS A 77 -2.94 -17.18 3.13
N HIS A 78 -2.94 -16.01 2.49
CA HIS A 78 -2.55 -14.75 3.13
C HIS A 78 -3.52 -14.33 4.23
N ILE A 79 -4.82 -14.45 3.99
CA ILE A 79 -5.87 -14.14 4.96
C ILE A 79 -5.71 -15.01 6.21
N GLN A 80 -5.64 -16.34 6.05
CA GLN A 80 -5.52 -17.28 7.17
C GLN A 80 -4.24 -17.04 7.99
N ALA A 81 -3.10 -16.84 7.31
CA ALA A 81 -1.84 -16.56 7.99
C ALA A 81 -1.88 -15.22 8.75
N PHE A 82 -2.54 -14.21 8.20
CA PHE A 82 -2.69 -12.91 8.85
C PHE A 82 -3.62 -12.99 10.07
N LEU A 83 -4.77 -13.68 9.96
CA LEU A 83 -5.73 -13.80 11.06
C LEU A 83 -5.12 -14.43 12.32
N ASN A 84 -4.16 -15.35 12.17
CA ASN A 84 -3.43 -15.94 13.30
C ASN A 84 -2.66 -14.95 14.17
N ARG A 85 -2.32 -13.77 13.63
CA ARG A 85 -1.54 -12.72 14.30
C ARG A 85 -2.19 -11.33 14.25
N ALA A 86 -3.39 -11.25 13.68
CA ALA A 86 -4.11 -10.01 13.45
C ALA A 86 -4.53 -9.36 14.77
N ARG A 87 -4.64 -8.03 14.77
CA ARG A 87 -5.17 -7.30 15.92
C ARG A 87 -6.68 -7.53 16.01
N LYS A 88 -7.25 -7.33 17.20
CA LYS A 88 -8.70 -7.43 17.42
C LYS A 88 -9.52 -6.56 16.46
N VAL A 89 -9.02 -5.38 16.11
CA VAL A 89 -9.67 -4.48 15.15
C VAL A 89 -9.73 -5.10 13.75
N ASP A 90 -8.64 -5.72 13.30
CA ASP A 90 -8.56 -6.37 11.99
C ASP A 90 -9.49 -7.59 11.93
N ILE A 91 -9.51 -8.40 12.99
CA ILE A 91 -10.42 -9.55 13.12
C ILE A 91 -11.89 -9.10 13.11
N SER A 92 -12.22 -8.05 13.88
CA SER A 92 -13.57 -7.49 13.91
C SER A 92 -13.99 -6.94 12.55
N TRP A 93 -13.08 -6.28 11.84
CA TRP A 93 -13.34 -5.77 10.49
C TRP A 93 -13.58 -6.92 9.52
N TYR A 94 -12.74 -7.96 9.54
CA TYR A 94 -12.92 -9.16 8.71
C TYR A 94 -14.26 -9.85 8.96
N ASN A 95 -14.61 -10.05 10.23
CA ASN A 95 -15.88 -10.67 10.64
C ASN A 95 -17.13 -9.84 10.27
N SER A 96 -16.98 -8.59 9.84
CA SER A 96 -18.09 -7.82 9.27
C SER A 96 -18.57 -8.37 7.92
N GLY A 97 -17.79 -9.26 7.29
CA GLY A 97 -18.15 -9.89 6.00
C GLY A 97 -18.01 -8.98 4.80
N ARG A 98 -17.33 -7.83 4.95
CA ARG A 98 -17.20 -6.81 3.90
C ARG A 98 -16.02 -7.03 2.95
N LEU A 99 -15.11 -7.95 3.26
CA LEU A 99 -13.84 -8.09 2.52
C LEU A 99 -14.06 -8.32 1.02
N ASP A 100 -14.92 -9.27 0.64
CA ASP A 100 -15.13 -9.61 -0.78
C ASP A 100 -15.63 -8.42 -1.59
N ALA A 101 -16.57 -7.66 -1.04
CA ALA A 101 -17.09 -6.46 -1.69
C ALA A 101 -16.00 -5.38 -1.86
N GLU A 102 -15.15 -5.18 -0.84
CA GLU A 102 -14.05 -4.23 -0.91
C GLU A 102 -12.97 -4.65 -1.92
N LEU A 103 -12.68 -5.95 -2.04
CA LEU A 103 -11.75 -6.45 -3.03
C LEU A 103 -12.31 -6.30 -4.45
N GLU A 104 -13.60 -6.53 -4.67
CA GLU A 104 -14.25 -6.27 -5.96
C GLU A 104 -14.22 -4.79 -6.35
N ILE A 105 -14.51 -3.88 -5.41
CA ILE A 105 -14.37 -2.43 -5.64
C ILE A 105 -12.93 -2.08 -6.01
N THR A 106 -11.96 -2.63 -5.29
CA THR A 106 -10.53 -2.42 -5.52
C THR A 106 -10.10 -2.92 -6.90
N ARG A 107 -10.56 -4.10 -7.33
CA ARG A 107 -10.31 -4.66 -8.67
C ARG A 107 -10.89 -3.76 -9.76
N ALA A 108 -12.13 -3.32 -9.59
CA ALA A 108 -12.80 -2.46 -10.56
C ALA A 108 -12.14 -1.09 -10.71
N GLY A 109 -11.64 -0.51 -9.61
CA GLY A 109 -10.89 0.75 -9.63
C GLY A 109 -9.45 0.62 -10.13
N GLY A 110 -8.83 -0.56 -9.94
CA GLY A 110 -7.42 -0.82 -10.22
C GLY A 110 -6.47 -0.27 -9.15
N TYR A 111 -6.99 0.25 -8.03
CA TYR A 111 -6.21 0.80 -6.93
C TYR A 111 -6.93 0.56 -5.60
N GLY A 112 -6.17 0.42 -4.52
CA GLY A 112 -6.69 0.29 -3.16
C GLY A 112 -6.83 1.65 -2.50
N ILE A 113 -7.92 1.84 -1.75
CA ILE A 113 -8.10 2.99 -0.85
C ILE A 113 -8.09 2.47 0.58
N ARG A 114 -7.41 3.19 1.47
CA ARG A 114 -7.38 2.93 2.90
C ARG A 114 -8.79 3.07 3.52
N GLU A 115 -9.14 2.18 4.44
CA GLU A 115 -10.38 2.29 5.22
C GLU A 115 -10.40 3.59 6.04
N GLU A 116 -11.54 4.25 6.06
CA GLU A 116 -11.77 5.43 6.91
C GLU A 116 -11.58 5.05 8.39
N LEU A 117 -10.93 5.92 9.17
CA LEU A 117 -10.62 5.70 10.61
C LEU A 117 -9.61 4.60 10.91
N TYR A 118 -9.09 3.87 9.91
CA TYR A 118 -8.00 2.94 10.16
C TYR A 118 -6.73 3.69 10.55
N CYS A 119 -6.10 3.27 11.63
CA CYS A 119 -4.86 3.82 12.18
C CYS A 119 -3.80 2.72 12.28
N GLU A 120 -2.56 3.02 11.89
CA GLU A 120 -1.38 2.18 12.13
C GLU A 120 -0.48 2.87 13.18
N PRO A 121 -0.65 2.56 14.47
CA PRO A 121 0.25 3.06 15.51
C PRO A 121 1.67 2.53 15.33
N PRO A 122 2.71 3.29 15.71
CA PRO A 122 2.66 4.64 16.30
C PRO A 122 2.73 5.77 15.25
N PHE A 123 2.51 5.47 13.97
CA PHE A 123 2.76 6.40 12.86
C PHE A 123 1.55 7.27 12.51
N ASP A 124 0.34 6.74 12.69
CA ASP A 124 -0.89 7.37 12.21
C ASP A 124 -1.79 7.87 13.37
N GLU A 125 -1.21 8.17 14.52
CA GLU A 125 -1.94 8.46 15.77
C GLU A 125 -2.81 9.73 15.69
N SER A 126 -2.32 10.79 15.03
CA SER A 126 -3.07 12.02 14.71
C SER A 126 -2.20 12.97 13.88
N PRO A 127 -2.74 13.69 12.87
CA PRO A 127 -4.12 13.61 12.36
C PRO A 127 -4.38 12.34 11.52
N PRO A 128 -5.65 12.02 11.18
CA PRO A 128 -5.98 10.88 10.32
C PRO A 128 -5.25 10.91 8.97
N ILE A 129 -4.80 9.74 8.53
CA ILE A 129 -4.04 9.55 7.30
C ILE A 129 -4.89 8.83 6.28
N GLY A 130 -5.09 9.47 5.13
CA GLY A 130 -5.63 8.82 3.94
C GLY A 130 -4.49 8.19 3.14
N ALA A 131 -4.78 7.11 2.43
CA ALA A 131 -3.83 6.53 1.49
C ALA A 131 -4.53 5.89 0.28
N ILE A 132 -3.85 5.95 -0.85
CA ILE A 132 -4.21 5.28 -2.10
C ILE A 132 -3.00 4.45 -2.55
N ALA A 133 -3.22 3.23 -3.01
CA ALA A 133 -2.15 2.33 -3.41
C ALA A 133 -2.43 1.67 -4.76
N ASP A 134 -1.38 1.49 -5.54
CA ASP A 134 -1.39 0.84 -6.84
C ASP A 134 -0.53 -0.43 -6.79
N PRO A 135 -0.94 -1.53 -7.45
CA PRO A 135 -0.22 -2.78 -7.36
C PRO A 135 1.04 -2.77 -8.25
N ILE A 136 2.07 -3.49 -7.84
CA ILE A 136 3.28 -3.70 -8.65
C ILE A 136 3.23 -5.12 -9.18
N ILE A 137 2.91 -5.28 -10.46
CA ILE A 137 2.61 -6.57 -11.08
C ILE A 137 3.56 -6.80 -12.26
N THR A 138 4.20 -7.97 -12.28
CA THR A 138 4.92 -8.47 -13.46
C THR A 138 4.19 -9.69 -14.03
N ARG A 139 4.73 -10.25 -15.11
CA ARG A 139 4.28 -11.54 -15.67
C ARG A 139 4.18 -12.65 -14.63
N ASP A 140 5.08 -12.65 -13.65
CA ASP A 140 5.21 -13.73 -12.67
C ASP A 140 4.26 -13.57 -11.48
N GLY A 141 3.62 -12.41 -11.34
CA GLY A 141 2.65 -12.14 -10.29
C GLY A 141 2.81 -10.77 -9.64
N ILE A 142 2.16 -10.60 -8.50
CA ILE A 142 2.21 -9.37 -7.71
C ILE A 142 3.41 -9.36 -6.77
N HIS A 143 4.18 -8.28 -6.79
CA HIS A 143 5.36 -8.08 -5.94
C HIS A 143 5.04 -7.34 -4.64
N GLY A 144 3.96 -6.56 -4.66
CA GLY A 144 3.61 -5.63 -3.61
C GLY A 144 2.82 -4.46 -4.16
N SER A 145 2.99 -3.29 -3.55
CA SER A 145 2.29 -2.08 -3.97
C SER A 145 3.05 -0.80 -3.61
N LEU A 146 2.74 0.27 -4.34
CA LEU A 146 3.21 1.62 -4.08
C LEU A 146 2.04 2.48 -3.62
N SER A 147 2.22 3.35 -2.64
CA SER A 147 1.15 4.25 -2.18
C SER A 147 1.52 5.72 -2.20
N LEU A 148 0.49 6.56 -2.14
CA LEU A 148 0.57 7.96 -1.72
C LEU A 148 -0.24 8.14 -0.44
N LEU A 149 0.27 8.95 0.47
CA LEU A 149 -0.39 9.25 1.74
C LEU A 149 -0.63 10.75 1.89
N TRP A 150 -1.69 11.13 2.60
CA TRP A 150 -2.01 12.52 2.90
C TRP A 150 -2.68 12.64 4.26
N LEU A 151 -2.66 13.86 4.81
CA LEU A 151 -3.46 14.19 6.00
C LEU A 151 -4.89 14.48 5.54
N GLU A 152 -5.87 13.78 6.09
CA GLU A 152 -7.29 13.91 5.66
C GLU A 152 -7.87 15.29 5.97
N GLU A 153 -7.30 16.01 6.95
CA GLU A 153 -7.64 17.41 7.26
C GLU A 153 -7.29 18.39 6.12
N HIS A 154 -6.35 18.03 5.24
CA HIS A 154 -5.87 18.88 4.16
C HIS A 154 -6.35 18.45 2.78
N LEU A 155 -6.54 17.14 2.57
CA LEU A 155 -6.90 16.57 1.27
C LEU A 155 -7.88 15.41 1.42
N SER A 156 -8.82 15.32 0.48
CA SER A 156 -9.70 14.16 0.33
C SER A 156 -9.19 13.20 -0.77
N ALA A 157 -9.59 11.94 -0.70
CA ALA A 157 -9.32 10.95 -1.75
C ALA A 157 -9.76 11.45 -3.13
N ASP A 158 -10.97 12.03 -3.24
CA ASP A 158 -11.48 12.60 -4.50
C ASP A 158 -10.59 13.71 -5.07
N THR A 159 -9.95 14.50 -4.21
CA THR A 159 -9.02 15.56 -4.64
C THR A 159 -7.73 14.96 -5.15
N VAL A 160 -7.19 13.95 -4.45
CA VAL A 160 -6.00 13.21 -4.88
C VAL A 160 -6.24 12.57 -6.25
N ILE A 161 -7.39 11.90 -6.44
CA ILE A 161 -7.73 11.26 -7.72
C ILE A 161 -7.88 12.29 -8.85
N ARG A 162 -8.68 13.35 -8.63
CA ARG A 162 -8.94 14.36 -9.68
C ARG A 162 -7.75 15.25 -10.03
N SER A 163 -6.75 15.34 -9.16
CA SER A 163 -5.52 16.11 -9.41
C SER A 163 -4.51 15.39 -10.33
N GLY A 164 -4.80 14.16 -10.75
CA GLY A 164 -3.91 13.36 -11.60
C GLY A 164 -2.81 12.62 -10.84
N LEU A 165 -2.81 12.66 -9.50
CA LEU A 165 -1.82 11.95 -8.69
C LEU A 165 -1.98 10.44 -8.76
N LEU A 166 -3.20 9.94 -8.94
CA LEU A 166 -3.44 8.51 -9.16
C LEU A 166 -2.75 8.02 -10.43
N GLU A 167 -2.85 8.76 -11.53
CA GLU A 167 -2.19 8.37 -12.78
C GLU A 167 -0.66 8.43 -12.64
N ARG A 168 -0.13 9.45 -11.96
CA ARG A 168 1.30 9.51 -11.64
C ARG A 168 1.77 8.36 -10.73
N LEU A 169 0.92 7.92 -9.80
CA LEU A 169 1.19 6.76 -8.94
C LEU A 169 1.23 5.47 -9.77
N LYS A 170 0.26 5.27 -10.67
CA LYS A 170 0.21 4.14 -11.62
C LYS A 170 1.43 4.09 -12.52
N GLU A 171 1.80 5.23 -13.11
CA GLU A 171 3.04 5.34 -13.91
C GLU A 171 4.26 4.94 -13.09
N SER A 172 4.35 5.38 -11.84
CA SER A 172 5.46 5.05 -10.95
C SER A 172 5.49 3.55 -10.57
N ALA A 173 4.34 2.94 -10.30
CA ALA A 173 4.23 1.51 -10.04
C ALA A 173 4.58 0.67 -11.28
N CYS A 174 4.18 1.13 -12.47
CA CYS A 174 4.54 0.55 -13.76
C CYS A 174 6.05 0.64 -14.04
N ASP A 175 6.69 1.77 -13.75
CA ASP A 175 8.14 1.95 -13.86
C ASP A 175 8.90 0.94 -12.97
N ILE A 176 8.43 0.72 -11.74
CA ILE A 176 9.00 -0.32 -10.85
C ILE A 176 8.81 -1.70 -11.47
N SER A 177 7.60 -2.02 -11.94
CA SER A 177 7.26 -3.31 -12.54
C SER A 177 8.13 -3.63 -13.78
N THR A 178 8.37 -2.61 -14.61
CA THR A 178 9.25 -2.71 -15.79
C THR A 178 10.67 -3.06 -15.38
N LYS A 179 11.24 -2.33 -14.41
CA LYS A 179 12.60 -2.58 -13.92
C LYS A 179 12.75 -3.94 -13.23
N LEU A 180 11.73 -4.41 -12.51
CA LEU A 180 11.72 -5.75 -11.93
C LEU A 180 11.74 -6.83 -13.02
N SER A 181 10.96 -6.62 -14.09
CA SER A 181 10.92 -7.53 -15.24
C SER A 181 12.25 -7.57 -16.00
N GLU A 182 12.86 -6.41 -16.27
CA GLU A 182 14.21 -6.30 -16.87
C GLU A 182 15.27 -7.00 -16.02
N GLY A 183 15.14 -6.90 -14.69
CA GLY A 183 16.02 -7.57 -13.73
C GLY A 183 15.75 -9.06 -13.55
N ASN A 184 14.72 -9.63 -14.21
CA ASN A 184 14.24 -11.00 -14.00
C ASN A 184 14.02 -11.35 -12.53
N ILE A 185 13.49 -10.40 -11.75
CA ILE A 185 13.18 -10.61 -10.34
C ILE A 185 11.81 -11.29 -10.26
N PRO A 186 11.72 -12.52 -9.73
CA PRO A 186 10.45 -13.23 -9.63
C PRO A 186 9.55 -12.60 -8.57
N ALA A 187 8.22 -12.71 -8.77
CA ALA A 187 7.26 -12.38 -7.72
C ALA A 187 7.43 -13.33 -6.54
N PRO A 188 7.20 -12.87 -5.29
CA PRO A 188 7.15 -13.75 -4.14
C PRO A 188 5.96 -14.71 -4.26
N ASP A 189 6.16 -15.95 -3.81
CA ASP A 189 5.13 -16.99 -3.78
C ASP A 189 3.94 -16.58 -2.91
#